data_AF-A0A0F9AYU7-F1
#
_entry.id   AF-A0A0F9AYU7-F1
#
_cell.length_a   1.000
_cell.length_b   1.000
_cell.length_c   1.000
_cell.angle_alpha   90.00
_cell.angle_beta   90.00
_cell.angle_gamma   90.00
#
_symmetry.space_group_name_H-M   'P 1'
#
loop_
_entity.id
_entity.type
_entity.pdbx_description
1 polymer ?
#
loop_
_entity_poly.entity_id
_entity_poly.type
_entity_poly.pdbx_seq_one_letter_code
_entity_poly.pdbx_strand_id
1 'polypeptide(L)'
;MKKTKLKVPLVAVVWRDACHAMNPGRDNTEPPWVVDCGFVVKQNKDYLVLVRQFFDDGAPRHSMTILKDNIEEIQRVGTATLPIHFVSAPFLGDSSE
;
A
#
# COMPACT_ATOMS: atom_id res chain seq x y z
N MET A 1 -0.87 8.06 30.03
CA MET A 1 -0.04 7.33 29.04
C MET A 1 0.53 8.32 28.04
N LYS A 2 1.84 8.29 27.76
CA LYS A 2 2.42 9.08 26.66
C LYS A 2 1.74 8.60 25.37
N LYS A 3 0.95 9.46 24.75
CA LYS A 3 0.33 9.17 23.46
C LYS A 3 1.44 9.14 22.40
N THR A 4 1.90 7.95 22.05
CA THR A 4 2.93 7.74 21.04
C THR A 4 2.36 8.14 19.68
N LYS A 5 3.03 9.06 18.98
CA LYS A 5 2.66 9.36 17.59
C LYS A 5 2.98 8.13 16.74
N LEU A 6 1.98 7.59 16.05
CA LEU A 6 2.17 6.43 15.17
C LEU A 6 3.07 6.81 14.00
N LYS A 7 4.03 5.95 13.67
CA LYS A 7 4.89 6.09 12.49
C LYS A 7 4.58 4.97 11.52
N VAL A 8 4.30 5.32 10.27
CA VAL A 8 3.89 4.39 9.22
C VAL A 8 4.93 4.45 8.08
N PRO A 9 5.63 3.35 7.78
CA PRO A 9 6.54 3.33 6.63
C PRO A 9 5.73 3.42 5.34
N LEU A 10 6.17 4.30 4.44
CA LEU A 10 5.56 4.45 3.13
C LEU A 10 6.44 3.78 2.07
N VAL A 11 5.78 3.09 1.15
CA VAL A 11 6.38 2.45 -0.02
C VAL A 11 5.73 2.98 -1.30
N ALA A 12 6.51 3.03 -2.37
CA ALA A 12 6.03 3.08 -3.74
C ALA A 12 6.13 1.67 -4.32
N VAL A 13 5.03 1.18 -4.90
CA VAL A 13 4.97 -0.10 -5.60
C VAL A 13 4.84 0.19 -7.08
N VAL A 14 5.82 -0.27 -7.86
CA VAL A 14 5.78 -0.24 -9.33
C VAL A 14 5.19 -1.57 -9.80
N TRP A 15 4.04 -1.54 -10.46
CA TRP A 15 3.30 -2.76 -10.80
C TRP A 15 2.45 -2.63 -12.07
N ARG A 16 2.03 -3.77 -12.63
CA ARG A 16 1.13 -3.85 -13.79
C ARG A 16 -0.32 -3.74 -13.35
N ASP A 17 -1.02 -2.69 -13.77
CA ASP A 17 -2.44 -2.45 -13.41
C ASP A 17 -3.33 -2.22 -14.63
N ALA A 18 -4.34 -3.06 -14.78
CA ALA A 18 -5.30 -2.97 -15.88
C ALA A 18 -6.28 -1.79 -15.73
N CYS A 19 -6.44 -1.21 -14.53
CA CYS A 19 -7.35 -0.07 -14.32
C CYS A 19 -6.90 1.19 -15.07
N HIS A 20 -5.62 1.25 -15.44
CA HIS A 20 -5.02 2.34 -16.20
C HIS A 20 -4.82 2.00 -17.68
N ALA A 21 -5.23 0.81 -18.12
CA ALA A 21 -5.14 0.43 -19.52
C ALA A 21 -6.14 1.25 -20.35
N MET A 22 -5.63 2.05 -21.30
CA MET A 22 -6.47 2.63 -22.35
C MET A 22 -6.88 1.51 -23.33
N ASN A 23 -8.14 1.54 -23.77
CA ASN A 23 -8.80 0.56 -24.67
C ASN A 23 -7.84 -0.50 -25.25
N PRO A 24 -7.83 -1.73 -24.70
CA PRO A 24 -6.90 -2.76 -25.13
C PRO A 24 -7.10 -3.06 -26.61
N GLY A 25 -6.00 -3.01 -27.37
CA GLY A 25 -5.96 -3.30 -28.79
C GLY A 25 -5.27 -4.63 -29.06
N ARG A 26 -5.32 -5.10 -30.32
CA ARG A 26 -4.63 -6.32 -30.74
C ARG A 26 -3.13 -6.30 -30.43
N ASP A 27 -2.53 -5.10 -30.43
CA ASP A 27 -1.10 -4.88 -30.24
C ASP A 27 -0.76 -4.30 -28.85
N ASN A 28 -1.76 -4.13 -27.97
CA ASN A 28 -1.57 -3.60 -26.61
C ASN A 28 -2.48 -4.34 -25.61
N THR A 29 -2.08 -5.57 -25.31
CA THR A 29 -2.79 -6.49 -24.39
C THR A 29 -2.17 -6.53 -22.99
N GLU A 30 -0.99 -5.94 -22.81
CA GLU A 30 -0.34 -5.87 -21.50
C GLU A 30 -0.85 -4.67 -20.71
N PRO A 31 -1.21 -4.83 -19.42
CA PRO A 31 -1.49 -3.69 -18.57
C PRO A 31 -0.29 -2.73 -18.50
N PRO A 32 -0.47 -1.41 -18.39
CA PRO A 32 0.64 -0.49 -18.21
C PRO A 32 1.34 -0.67 -16.86
N TRP A 33 2.60 -0.24 -16.79
CA TRP A 33 3.28 -0.02 -15.51
C TRP A 33 2.73 1.23 -14.84
N VAL A 34 2.40 1.11 -13.56
CA VAL A 34 1.91 2.20 -12.72
C VAL A 34 2.66 2.25 -11.40
N VAL A 35 2.55 3.38 -10.70
CA VAL A 35 3.17 3.57 -9.39
C VAL A 35 2.10 3.95 -8.38
N ASP A 36 1.95 3.12 -7.35
CA ASP A 36 1.08 3.41 -6.22
C ASP A 36 1.88 3.57 -4.92
N CYS A 37 1.61 4.66 -4.21
CA CYS A 37 2.21 4.96 -2.92
C CYS A 37 1.24 4.66 -1.77
N GLY A 38 1.73 3.98 -0.74
CA GLY A 38 0.93 3.63 0.43
C GLY A 38 1.76 2.94 1.50
N PHE A 39 1.09 2.19 2.37
CA PHE A 39 1.74 1.33 3.36
C PHE A 39 1.24 -0.10 3.23
N VAL A 40 2.12 -1.05 3.50
CA VAL A 40 1.81 -2.48 3.41
C VAL A 40 1.23 -2.93 4.75
N VAL A 41 0.01 -3.46 4.73
CA VAL A 41 -0.66 -4.02 5.92
C VAL A 41 -0.60 -5.54 5.99
N LYS A 42 -0.32 -6.18 4.84
CA LYS A 42 -0.17 -7.63 4.74
C LYS A 42 0.71 -7.95 3.56
N GLN A 43 1.60 -8.93 3.73
CA GLN A 43 2.42 -9.43 2.65
C GLN A 43 2.72 -10.90 2.88
N ASN A 44 2.70 -11.68 1.80
CA ASN A 44 3.25 -13.03 1.77
C ASN A 44 4.00 -13.24 0.44
N LYS A 45 4.28 -14.50 0.11
CA LYS A 45 4.98 -14.88 -1.12
C LYS A 45 4.17 -14.63 -2.41
N ASP A 46 2.85 -14.56 -2.32
CA ASP A 46 1.95 -14.52 -3.49
C ASP A 46 1.41 -13.10 -3.74
N TYR A 47 1.20 -12.31 -2.68
CA TYR A 47 0.64 -10.96 -2.79
C TYR A 47 1.10 -10.02 -1.68
N LEU A 48 0.81 -8.73 -1.88
CA LEU A 48 0.78 -7.73 -0.82
C LEU A 48 -0.55 -6.97 -0.82
N VAL A 49 -0.92 -6.42 0.33
CA VAL A 49 -2.05 -5.49 0.47
C VAL A 49 -1.49 -4.10 0.77
N LEU A 50 -1.67 -3.20 -0.20
CA LEU A 50 -1.29 -1.80 -0.09
C LEU A 50 -2.51 -0.97 0.32
N VAL A 51 -2.39 -0.22 1.40
CA VAL A 51 -3.40 0.74 1.83
C VAL A 51 -2.92 2.14 1.49
N ARG A 52 -3.79 2.90 0.82
CA ARG A 52 -3.52 4.28 0.38
C ARG A 52 -4.27 5.32 1.21
N GLN A 53 -5.38 4.93 1.82
CA GLN A 53 -6.22 5.78 2.66
C GLN A 53 -6.85 4.96 3.79
N PHE A 54 -7.02 5.58 4.96
CA PHE A 54 -7.64 4.98 6.13
C PHE A 54 -8.38 6.07 6.92
N PHE A 55 -9.37 5.65 7.70
CA PHE A 55 -10.09 6.52 8.63
C PHE A 55 -9.27 6.76 9.91
N ASP A 56 -9.71 7.70 10.73
CA ASP A 56 -9.07 8.02 12.02
C ASP A 56 -9.14 6.85 13.03
N ASP A 57 -10.13 5.99 12.89
CA ASP A 57 -10.27 4.72 13.61
C ASP A 57 -9.30 3.61 13.14
N GLY A 58 -8.48 3.87 12.12
CA GLY A 58 -7.49 2.95 11.56
C GLY A 58 -8.06 2.00 10.50
N ALA A 59 -9.36 1.99 10.22
CA ALA A 59 -9.95 1.14 9.20
C ALA A 59 -9.49 1.58 7.79
N PRO A 60 -9.02 0.65 6.94
CA PRO A 60 -8.67 0.97 5.56
C PRO A 60 -9.89 1.49 4.79
N ARG A 61 -9.74 2.67 4.16
CA ARG A 61 -10.75 3.26 3.26
C ARG A 61 -10.49 2.86 1.81
N HIS A 62 -9.21 2.79 1.43
CA HIS A 62 -8.80 2.40 0.10
C HIS A 62 -7.60 1.46 0.20
N SER A 63 -7.84 0.18 -0.12
CA SER A 63 -6.85 -0.88 -0.12
C SER A 63 -6.88 -1.63 -1.44
N MET A 64 -5.72 -2.07 -1.90
CA MET A 64 -5.56 -2.90 -3.09
C MET A 64 -4.72 -4.12 -2.76
N THR A 65 -5.08 -5.27 -3.34
CA THR A 65 -4.26 -6.48 -3.28
C THR A 65 -3.49 -6.57 -4.59
N ILE A 66 -2.16 -6.53 -4.51
CA ILE A 66 -1.27 -6.59 -5.66
C ILE A 66 -0.56 -7.94 -5.64
N LEU A 67 -0.73 -8.72 -6.70
CA LEU A 67 -0.06 -9.99 -6.89
C LEU A 67 1.44 -9.75 -7.09
N LYS A 68 2.28 -10.57 -6.46
CA LYS A 68 3.74 -10.44 -6.52
C LYS A 68 4.29 -10.54 -7.93
N ASP A 69 3.70 -11.38 -8.77
CA ASP A 69 4.09 -11.55 -10.17
C ASP A 69 3.86 -10.29 -11.03
N ASN A 70 3.02 -9.37 -10.57
CA ASN A 70 2.74 -8.11 -11.27
C ASN A 70 3.61 -6.95 -10.78
N ILE A 71 4.49 -7.17 -9.79
CA ILE A 71 5.32 -6.12 -9.19
C ILE A 71 6.71 -6.15 -9.81
N GLU A 72 7.15 -5.00 -10.31
CA GLU A 72 8.53 -4.79 -10.75
C GLU A 72 9.41 -4.40 -9.57
N GLU A 73 8.96 -3.43 -8.77
CA GLU A 73 9.76 -2.87 -7.68
C GLU A 73 8.89 -2.43 -6.49
N ILE A 74 9.46 -2.55 -5.29
CA ILE A 74 8.92 -1.93 -4.08
C ILE A 74 10.02 -1.07 -3.47
N GLN A 75 9.82 0.25 -3.48
CA GLN A 75 10.79 1.21 -2.95
C GLN A 75 10.26 1.84 -1.66
N ARG A 76 11.06 1.88 -0.60
CA ARG A 76 10.73 2.68 0.58
C ARG A 76 10.89 4.16 0.25
N VAL A 77 9.81 4.93 0.38
CA VAL A 77 9.79 6.35 0.02
C VAL A 77 9.72 7.28 1.22
N GLY A 78 9.47 6.76 2.43
CA GLY A 78 9.54 7.58 3.63
C GLY A 78 8.84 6.98 4.84
N THR A 79 8.42 7.86 5.75
CA THR A 79 7.66 7.49 6.94
C THR A 79 6.70 8.63 7.28
N ALA A 80 5.41 8.34 7.33
CA ALA A 80 4.39 9.27 7.80
C ALA A 80 4.31 9.21 9.33
N THR A 81 4.21 10.37 9.98
CA THR A 81 3.89 10.45 11.41
C THR A 81 2.45 10.90 11.55
N LEU A 82 1.60 10.05 12.12
CA LEU A 82 0.18 10.34 12.22
C LEU A 82 -0.16 11.25 13.40
N PRO A 83 -1.26 12.02 13.31
CA PRO A 83 -1.79 12.75 14.45
C PRO A 83 -2.15 11.83 15.61
N ILE A 84 -2.15 12.40 16.81
CA ILE A 84 -2.20 11.68 18.08
C ILE A 84 -3.53 10.95 18.37
N HIS A 85 -4.58 11.27 17.61
CA HIS A 85 -5.91 10.69 17.74
C HIS A 85 -6.13 9.51 16.78
N PHE A 86 -5.22 9.29 15.82
CA PHE A 86 -5.33 8.15 14.92
C PHE A 86 -5.06 6.86 15.67
N VAL A 87 -6.03 5.95 15.59
CA VAL A 87 -5.83 4.56 15.94
C VAL A 87 -5.05 3.93 14.79
N SER A 88 -4.01 3.17 15.14
CA SER A 88 -3.27 2.43 14.13
C SER A 88 -4.19 1.44 13.43
N ALA A 89 -4.06 1.26 12.11
CA ALA A 89 -4.73 0.15 11.45
C ALA A 89 -4.37 -1.15 12.19
N PRO A 90 -5.26 -2.16 12.29
CA PRO A 90 -5.06 -3.36 13.12
C PRO A 90 -3.75 -4.13 12.85
N PHE A 91 -3.00 -3.76 11.81
CA PHE A 91 -1.78 -4.41 11.32
C PHE A 91 -0.56 -3.47 11.27
N LEU A 92 -0.73 -2.19 11.59
CA LEU A 92 0.36 -1.25 11.74
C LEU A 92 0.73 -1.20 13.24
N GLY A 93 1.96 -1.58 13.61
CA GLY A 93 2.42 -1.47 15.00
C GLY A 93 2.44 -2.75 15.83
N ASP A 94 2.14 -3.91 15.26
CA ASP A 94 2.66 -5.19 15.78
C ASP A 94 4.11 -5.36 15.33
N SER A 95 4.97 -4.41 15.71
CA SER A 95 6.40 -4.70 15.81
C SER A 95 6.64 -5.26 17.20
N SER A 96 6.26 -6.51 17.41
CA SER A 96 6.93 -7.35 18.40
C SER A 96 8.24 -7.84 17.79
N GLU A 97 9.22 -6.94 17.78
CA GLU A 97 10.64 -7.26 17.94
C GLU A 97 11.25 -6.23 18.89
#